data_AF-A0A9C7PJP9-F1
#
_entry.id   AF-A0A9C7PJP9-F1
#
_cell.length_a   1.000
_cell.length_b   1.000
_cell.length_c   1.000
_cell.angle_alpha   90.00
_cell.angle_beta   90.00
_cell.angle_gamma   90.00
#
_symmetry.space_group_name_H-M   'P 1'
#
loop_
_entity.id
_entity.type
_entity.pdbx_description
1 polymer ?
#
loop_
_entity_poly.entity_id
_entity_poly.type
_entity_poly.pdbx_seq_one_letter_code
_entity_poly.pdbx_strand_id
1 'polypeptide(L)' 'MNFEFSDEQQLLREQARGFLTEHCPTSAVRAVLDGDQDWDAALWQKVAEMGWTATVIPEALRWSGSELLRAGDYC' A
#
# COMPACT_ATOMS: atom_id res chain seq x y z
N MET A 1 -7.03 27.80 5.41
CA MET A 1 -6.41 26.46 5.42
C MET A 1 -7.43 25.50 4.81
N ASN A 2 -7.05 24.71 3.82
CA ASN A 2 -7.93 23.73 3.17
C ASN A 2 -7.59 22.33 3.73
N PHE A 3 -8.59 21.60 4.21
CA PHE A 3 -8.47 20.26 4.78
C PHE A 3 -9.13 19.19 3.90
N GLU A 4 -9.62 19.58 2.72
CA GLU A 4 -10.16 18.63 1.76
C GLU A 4 -9.02 17.81 1.14
N PHE A 5 -9.31 16.54 0.90
CA PHE A 5 -8.43 15.67 0.13
C PHE A 5 -8.35 16.17 -1.31
N SER A 6 -7.17 16.03 -1.94
CA SER A 6 -7.06 16.18 -3.39
C SER A 6 -7.83 15.08 -4.12
N ASP A 7 -8.14 15.30 -5.40
CA ASP A 7 -8.82 14.29 -6.23
C ASP A 7 -8.05 12.96 -6.27
N GLU A 8 -6.72 13.01 -6.30
CA GLU A 8 -5.86 11.83 -6.24
C GLU A 8 -6.00 11.08 -4.90
N GLN A 9 -6.03 11.81 -3.78
CA GLN A 9 -6.22 11.22 -2.45
C GLN A 9 -7.62 10.62 -2.31
N GLN A 10 -8.64 11.24 -2.89
CA GLN A 10 -10.00 10.70 -2.94
C GLN A 10 -10.06 9.39 -3.73
N LEU A 11 -9.45 9.37 -4.91
CA LEU A 11 -9.38 8.18 -5.75
C LEU A 11 -8.65 7.03 -5.03
N LEU A 12 -7.52 7.32 -4.39
CA LEU A 12 -6.79 6.32 -3.60
C LEU A 12 -7.65 5.77 -2.46
N ARG A 13 -8.38 6.65 -1.75
CA ARG A 13 -9.29 6.26 -0.66
C ARG A 13 -10.41 5.34 -1.15
N GLU A 14 -10.98 5.63 -2.31
CA GLU A 14 -12.05 4.81 -2.91
C GLU A 14 -11.55 3.42 -3.30
N GLN A 15 -10.39 3.35 -3.95
CA GLN A 15 -9.73 2.08 -4.26
C GLN A 15 -9.43 1.28 -2.99
N ALA A 16 -8.89 1.95 -1.96
CA ALA A 16 -8.57 1.31 -0.69
C ALA A 16 -9.79 0.72 0.01
N ARG A 17 -10.89 1.48 0.04
CA ARG A 17 -12.15 1.03 0.60
C ARG A 17 -12.72 -0.17 -0.16
N GLY A 18 -12.72 -0.14 -1.49
CA GLY A 18 -13.23 -1.24 -2.31
C GLY A 18 -12.46 -2.53 -2.08
N PHE A 19 -11.13 -2.48 -2.18
CA PHE A 19 -10.25 -3.61 -1.95
C PHE A 19 -10.42 -4.22 -0.55
N LEU A 20 -10.43 -3.40 0.51
CA LEU A 20 -10.56 -3.91 1.88
C LEU A 20 -11.94 -4.52 2.13
N THR A 21 -12.99 -3.99 1.49
CA THR A 21 -14.34 -4.58 1.57
C THR A 21 -14.38 -5.98 0.96
N GLU A 22 -13.61 -6.21 -0.10
CA GLU A 22 -13.57 -7.50 -0.80
C GLU A 22 -12.61 -8.50 -0.12
N HIS A 23 -11.46 -8.05 0.36
CA HIS A 23 -10.37 -8.92 0.79
C HIS A 23 -10.16 -8.98 2.31
N CYS A 24 -10.78 -8.11 3.10
CA CYS A 24 -10.68 -8.10 4.56
C CYS A 24 -12.06 -8.26 5.23
N PRO A 25 -12.72 -9.43 5.08
CA PRO A 25 -13.96 -9.70 5.80
C PRO A 25 -13.70 -9.82 7.30
N THR A 26 -14.73 -9.59 8.12
CA THR A 26 -14.65 -9.72 9.58
C THR A 26 -14.15 -11.10 10.04
N SER A 27 -14.38 -12.15 9.25
CA SER A 27 -13.85 -13.49 9.51
C SER A 27 -12.33 -13.56 9.44
N ALA A 28 -11.70 -12.87 8.49
CA ALA A 28 -10.24 -12.79 8.39
C ALA A 28 -9.66 -12.05 9.61
N VAL A 29 -10.31 -10.95 10.02
CA VAL A 29 -9.93 -10.22 11.24
C VAL A 29 -10.02 -11.11 12.48
N ARG A 30 -11.12 -11.86 12.65
CA ARG A 30 -11.27 -12.80 13.77
C ARG A 30 -10.24 -13.93 13.75
N ALA A 31 -9.89 -14.44 12.57
CA ALA A 31 -8.88 -15.50 12.45
C ALA A 31 -7.51 -15.05 12.95
N VAL A 32 -7.13 -13.79 12.73
CA VAL A 32 -5.90 -13.20 13.29
C VAL A 32 -6.06 -12.99 14.80
N LEU A 33 -7.18 -12.38 15.23
CA LEU A 33 -7.41 -11.99 16.63
C LEU A 33 -7.52 -13.18 17.59
N ASP A 34 -8.17 -14.26 17.15
CA ASP A 34 -8.36 -15.50 17.92
C ASP A 34 -7.21 -16.49 17.69
N GLY A 35 -6.32 -16.21 16.73
CA GLY A 35 -5.21 -17.06 16.33
C GLY A 35 -3.89 -16.69 16.99
N ASP A 36 -2.84 -17.39 16.57
CA ASP A 36 -1.45 -17.17 17.03
C ASP A 36 -0.66 -16.26 16.06
N GLN A 37 -1.34 -15.68 15.06
CA GLN A 37 -0.73 -14.81 14.07
C GLN A 37 -0.97 -13.35 14.43
N ASP A 38 0.06 -12.52 14.27
CA ASP A 38 -0.03 -11.07 14.53
C ASP A 38 -0.76 -10.31 13.40
N TRP A 39 -0.75 -10.85 12.17
CA TRP A 39 -1.44 -10.28 11.00
C TRP A 39 -1.70 -11.32 9.91
N ASP A 40 -2.63 -11.00 9.00
CA ASP A 40 -2.87 -11.79 7.79
C ASP A 40 -1.80 -11.49 6.72
N ALA A 41 -0.82 -12.38 6.61
CA ALA A 41 0.29 -12.23 5.67
C ALA A 41 -0.16 -12.18 4.20
N ALA A 42 -1.22 -12.91 3.83
CA ALA A 42 -1.71 -12.94 2.46
C ALA A 42 -2.41 -11.63 2.09
N LEU A 43 -3.18 -11.07 3.02
CA LEU A 43 -3.76 -9.74 2.84
C LEU A 43 -2.68 -8.66 2.70
N TRP A 44 -1.67 -8.69 3.58
CA TRP A 44 -0.58 -7.71 3.56
C TRP A 44 0.28 -7.78 2.30
N GLN A 45 0.51 -8.98 1.76
CA GLN A 45 1.21 -9.16 0.48
C GLN A 45 0.47 -8.42 -0.66
N LYS A 46 -0.86 -8.54 -0.72
CA LYS A 46 -1.67 -7.83 -1.73
C LYS A 46 -1.61 -6.31 -1.56
N VAL A 47 -1.61 -5.82 -0.32
CA VAL A 47 -1.46 -4.39 -0.02
C VAL A 47 -0.11 -3.85 -0.52
N ALA A 48 0.96 -4.63 -0.34
CA ALA A 48 2.28 -4.27 -0.83
C ALA A 48 2.35 -4.28 -2.38
N GLU A 49 1.74 -5.26 -3.04
CA GLU A 49 1.69 -5.37 -4.50
C GLU A 49 0.97 -4.19 -5.18
N MET A 50 -0.02 -3.59 -4.51
CA MET A 50 -0.69 -2.37 -4.99
C MET A 50 0.17 -1.10 -4.81
N GLY A 51 1.33 -1.20 -4.17
CA GLY A 51 2.26 -0.08 -3.99
C GLY A 51 1.82 0.95 -2.94
N TRP A 52 0.77 0.68 -2.17
CA TRP A 52 0.24 1.65 -1.19
C TRP A 52 1.22 1.95 -0.06
N THR A 53 2.09 1.00 0.27
CA THR A 53 3.15 1.17 1.27
C THR A 53 4.17 2.24 0.86
N ALA A 54 4.31 2.50 -0.44
CA ALA A 54 5.17 3.56 -0.95
C ALA A 54 4.46 4.92 -1.03
N THR A 55 3.13 4.98 -0.94
CA THR A 55 2.35 6.22 -1.15
C THR A 55 2.80 7.37 -0.25
N VAL A 56 3.16 7.05 1.00
CA VAL A 56 3.59 8.04 2.01
C VAL A 56 5.03 8.53 1.84
N ILE A 57 5.81 7.89 0.97
CA ILE A 57 7.20 8.28 0.70
C ILE A 57 7.17 9.40 -0.36
N PRO A 58 7.72 10.58 -0.06
CA PRO A 58 7.90 11.63 -1.06
C PRO A 58 8.61 11.08 -2.28
N GLU A 59 8.19 11.45 -3.49
CA GLU A 59 8.75 10.89 -4.72
C GLU A 59 10.28 11.02 -4.82
N ALA A 60 10.84 12.11 -4.28
CA ALA A 60 12.28 12.34 -4.22
C ALA A 60 13.06 11.31 -3.36
N LEU A 61 12.37 10.60 -2.46
CA LEU A 61 12.92 9.55 -1.62
C LEU A 61 12.47 8.16 -2.08
N ARG A 62 11.54 8.08 -3.05
CA ARG A 62 11.19 6.81 -3.67
C ARG A 62 12.32 6.41 -4.59
N TRP A 63 13.04 5.38 -4.20
CA TRP A 63 13.97 4.71 -5.08
C TRP A 63 13.22 4.16 -6.29
N SER A 64 13.26 4.89 -7.40
CA SER A 64 12.71 4.43 -8.67
C SER A 64 13.79 3.61 -9.37
N GLY A 65 13.48 2.35 -9.72
CA GLY A 65 14.44 1.42 -10.33
C GLY A 65 15.07 1.92 -11.66
N SER A 66 14.63 3.05 -12.20
CA SER A 66 15.25 3.75 -13.33
C SER A 66 16.63 4.35 -13.00
N GLU A 67 16.98 4.54 -11.73
CA GLU A 67 18.28 5.07 -11.31
C GLU A 67 19.39 3.99 -11.34
N LEU A 68 19.02 2.71 -11.27
CA LEU A 68 19.93 1.57 -11.50
C LEU A 68 20.44 1.53 -12.95
N LEU A 69 19.63 1.96 -13.92
CA LEU A 69 20.07 2.03 -15.32
C LEU A 69 21.13 3.12 -15.51
N ARG A 70 21.07 4.23 -14.76
CA ARG A 70 22.09 5.28 -14.82
C ARG A 70 23.36 4.92 -14.03
N ALA A 71 23.25 4.11 -12.98
CA ALA A 71 24.40 3.62 -12.22
C ALA A 71 25.23 2.58 -12.99
N GLY A 72 24.62 1.86 -13.94
CA GLY A 72 25.31 0.93 -14.84
C GLY A 72 26.16 1.60 -15.92
N ASP A 73 25.92 2.88 -16.23
CA ASP A 73 26.68 3.64 -17.24
C ASP A 73 28.00 4.22 -16.71
N TYR A 74 28.31 4.02 -15.42
CA TYR A 74 29.56 4.47 -14.77
C TYR A 74 30.50 3.32 -14.36
N CYS A 75 30.26 2.10 -14.85
CA CYS A 75 31.19 0.97 -14.75
C CYS A 75 31.81 0.62 -16.11
#